data_AF-A0A1V1T3J4-F1
#
_entry.id   AF-A0A1V1T3J4-F1
#
_cell.length_a   1.000
_cell.length_b   1.000
_cell.length_c   1.000
_cell.angle_alpha   90.00
_cell.angle_beta   90.00
_cell.angle_gamma   90.00
#
_symmetry.space_group_name_H-M   'P 1'
#
loop_
_entity.id
_entity.type
_entity.pdbx_description
1 polymer ?
#
loop_
_entity_poly.entity_id
_entity_poly.type
_entity_poly.pdbx_seq_one_letter_code
_entity_poly.pdbx_strand_id
1 'polypeptide(L)'
;MWSHAVSAQHVLCTILLAALSWTPAVLADYETPVPKATVKNGTINGRYLAGTWDQDLFLGIPYAQPPTGPLRFKSPQPLNDTYDTPLDASSYGYSCYQESATFDISEDCLTLNGKSSPHLAKAC
;
A
#
# COMPACT_ATOMS: atom_id res chain seq x y z
N MET A 1 -12.96 -54.77 -53.64
CA MET A 1 -12.79 -55.15 -52.22
C MET A 1 -11.39 -54.70 -51.82
N TRP A 2 -11.23 -53.39 -51.57
CA TRP A 2 -11.09 -52.76 -50.24
C TRP A 2 -9.62 -52.67 -49.78
N SER A 3 -9.26 -51.47 -49.30
CA SER A 3 -8.24 -51.21 -48.28
C SER A 3 -6.78 -51.00 -48.68
N HIS A 4 -6.39 -49.86 -49.26
CA HIS A 4 -5.05 -49.27 -49.04
C HIS A 4 -5.03 -47.74 -49.30
N ALA A 5 -5.77 -46.94 -48.53
CA ALA A 5 -5.68 -45.47 -48.66
C ALA A 5 -6.06 -44.68 -47.38
N VAL A 6 -5.91 -45.26 -46.18
CA VAL A 6 -6.22 -44.55 -44.93
C VAL A 6 -5.13 -44.86 -43.90
N SER A 7 -3.99 -44.19 -43.97
CA SER A 7 -2.97 -44.33 -42.90
C SER A 7 -2.09 -43.09 -42.72
N ALA A 8 -1.84 -42.29 -43.76
CA ALA A 8 -0.92 -41.15 -43.65
C ALA A 8 -1.58 -39.84 -43.14
N GLN A 9 -2.91 -39.67 -43.26
CA GLN A 9 -3.56 -38.39 -42.94
C GLN A 9 -3.82 -38.18 -41.43
N HIS A 10 -3.80 -39.23 -40.61
CA HIS A 10 -4.10 -39.13 -39.17
C HIS A 10 -2.86 -38.94 -38.28
N VAL A 11 -1.66 -39.25 -38.77
CA VAL A 11 -0.42 -39.14 -37.99
C VAL A 11 0.11 -37.70 -37.96
N LEU A 12 -0.19 -36.90 -38.99
CA LEU A 12 0.26 -35.50 -39.06
C LEU A 12 -0.56 -34.54 -38.19
N CYS A 13 -1.81 -34.86 -37.88
CA CYS A 13 -2.69 -34.01 -37.07
C CYS A 13 -2.39 -34.12 -35.56
N THR A 14 -1.88 -35.26 -35.11
CA THR A 14 -1.58 -35.51 -33.68
C THR A 14 -0.28 -34.87 -33.21
N ILE A 15 0.69 -34.64 -34.10
CA ILE A 15 1.99 -34.03 -33.74
C ILE A 15 1.87 -32.51 -33.53
N LEU A 16 0.93 -31.83 -34.21
CA LEU A 16 0.72 -30.38 -34.07
C LEU A 16 -0.02 -29.97 -32.78
N LEU A 17 -0.73 -30.89 -32.13
CA LEU A 17 -1.48 -30.61 -30.89
C LEU A 17 -0.63 -30.70 -29.61
N ALA A 18 0.53 -31.36 -29.66
CA ALA A 18 1.37 -31.59 -28.48
C ALA A 18 2.33 -30.42 -28.13
N ALA A 19 2.46 -29.43 -29.02
CA ALA A 19 3.39 -28.32 -28.82
C ALA A 19 2.78 -27.06 -28.17
N LEU A 20 1.48 -27.04 -27.88
CA LEU A 20 0.79 -25.85 -27.34
C LEU A 20 0.61 -25.80 -25.83
N SER A 21 1.08 -26.79 -25.07
CA SER A 21 0.80 -26.85 -23.64
C SER A 21 2.07 -26.86 -22.80
N TRP A 22 2.80 -25.74 -22.77
CA TRP A 22 3.66 -25.37 -21.64
C TRP A 22 3.93 -23.86 -21.68
N THR A 23 2.88 -23.06 -21.50
CA THR A 23 3.07 -21.73 -20.92
C THR A 23 3.23 -21.92 -19.42
N PRO A 24 4.38 -21.60 -18.81
CA PRO A 24 4.44 -21.53 -17.35
C PRO A 24 3.41 -20.49 -16.91
N ALA A 25 2.54 -20.88 -15.99
CA ALA A 25 1.63 -19.94 -15.36
C ALA A 25 2.49 -18.90 -14.64
N VAL A 26 2.53 -17.68 -15.17
CA VAL A 26 3.07 -16.53 -14.43
C VAL A 26 2.08 -16.27 -13.31
N LEU A 27 2.44 -16.65 -12.07
CA LEU A 27 1.75 -16.17 -10.90
C LEU A 27 2.03 -14.67 -10.81
N ALA A 28 1.03 -13.86 -11.17
CA ALA A 28 1.08 -12.44 -10.89
C ALA A 28 0.94 -12.28 -9.37
N ASP A 29 1.95 -11.71 -8.72
CA ASP A 29 1.81 -11.26 -7.35
C ASP A 29 0.71 -10.19 -7.32
N TYR A 30 -0.39 -10.49 -6.63
CA TYR A 30 -1.44 -9.52 -6.37
C TYR A 30 -0.93 -8.54 -5.31
N GLU A 31 -0.25 -7.49 -5.75
CA GLU A 31 0.16 -6.40 -4.87
C GLU A 31 -1.08 -5.63 -4.43
N THR A 32 -1.38 -5.65 -3.12
CA THR A 32 -2.48 -4.87 -2.57
C THR A 32 -2.22 -3.38 -2.85
N PRO A 33 -3.16 -2.66 -3.50
CA PRO A 33 -2.95 -1.25 -3.81
C PRO A 33 -2.62 -0.45 -2.55
N VAL A 34 -1.51 0.28 -2.57
CA VAL A 34 -1.13 1.18 -1.48
C VAL A 34 -2.16 2.31 -1.39
N PRO A 35 -2.87 2.49 -0.26
CA PRO A 35 -3.83 3.58 -0.10
C PRO A 35 -3.15 4.93 -0.24
N LYS A 36 -3.75 5.87 -0.97
CA LYS A 36 -3.22 7.22 -1.18
C LYS A 36 -4.24 8.27 -0.81
N ALA A 37 -3.79 9.36 -0.17
CA ALA A 37 -4.62 10.52 0.11
C ALA A 37 -3.88 11.81 -0.24
N THR A 38 -4.62 12.83 -0.67
CA THR A 38 -4.08 14.18 -0.92
C THR A 38 -4.49 15.09 0.22
N VAL A 39 -3.51 15.72 0.85
CA VAL A 39 -3.68 16.72 1.92
C VAL A 39 -3.08 18.05 1.47
N LYS A 40 -3.26 19.12 2.27
CA LYS A 40 -2.77 20.46 1.95
C LYS A 40 -1.25 20.50 1.67
N ASN A 41 -0.48 19.68 2.38
CA ASN A 41 0.97 19.65 2.28
C ASN A 41 1.50 18.67 1.21
N GLY A 42 0.65 17.91 0.53
CA GLY A 42 1.07 16.97 -0.52
C GLY A 42 0.31 15.63 -0.48
N THR A 43 0.87 14.62 -1.13
CA THR A 43 0.32 13.26 -1.13
C THR A 43 0.89 12.45 0.04
N ILE A 44 0.07 11.59 0.64
CA ILE A 44 0.49 10.62 1.66
C ILE A 44 0.12 9.21 1.20
N ASN A 45 1.01 8.25 1.46
CA ASN A 45 0.81 6.82 1.20
C ASN A 45 0.56 6.09 2.52
N GLY A 46 -0.61 5.48 2.67
CA GLY A 46 -0.97 4.69 3.85
C GLY A 46 -0.59 3.21 3.71
N ARG A 47 -1.18 2.39 4.57
CA ARG A 47 -1.16 0.93 4.44
C ARG A 47 -2.56 0.34 4.49
N TYR A 48 -2.79 -0.70 3.72
CA TYR A 48 -4.02 -1.46 3.76
C TYR A 48 -3.96 -2.51 4.89
N LEU A 49 -4.97 -2.54 5.75
CA LEU A 49 -5.17 -3.54 6.78
C LEU A 49 -6.30 -4.47 6.37
N ALA A 50 -5.93 -5.62 5.79
CA ALA A 50 -6.86 -6.68 5.43
C ALA A 50 -7.45 -7.36 6.68
N GLY A 51 -8.69 -7.83 6.59
CA GLY A 51 -9.33 -8.64 7.63
C GLY A 51 -10.76 -8.20 7.89
N THR A 52 -11.25 -8.38 9.12
CA THR A 52 -12.67 -8.16 9.48
C THR A 52 -13.22 -6.80 9.08
N TRP A 53 -12.37 -5.77 9.01
CA TRP A 53 -12.81 -4.40 8.80
C TRP A 53 -12.32 -3.77 7.49
N ASP A 54 -11.41 -4.44 6.77
CA ASP A 54 -10.77 -3.97 5.53
C ASP A 54 -10.57 -2.43 5.50
N GLN A 55 -9.49 -1.95 6.10
CA GLN A 55 -9.27 -0.52 6.33
C GLN A 55 -8.01 0.00 5.65
N ASP A 56 -8.11 1.20 5.09
CA ASP A 56 -6.95 2.01 4.76
C ASP A 56 -6.52 2.77 6.01
N LEU A 57 -5.25 2.63 6.38
CA LEU A 57 -4.65 3.32 7.51
C LEU A 57 -3.65 4.35 7.02
N PHE A 58 -3.70 5.55 7.58
CA PHE A 58 -2.69 6.58 7.39
C PHE A 58 -2.17 6.98 8.78
N LEU A 59 -0.92 6.66 9.06
CA LEU A 59 -0.33 6.69 10.39
C LEU A 59 0.84 7.67 10.44
N GLY A 60 1.09 8.27 11.61
CA GLY A 60 2.28 9.10 11.83
C GLY A 60 2.32 10.40 11.01
N ILE A 61 1.18 10.91 10.52
CA ILE A 61 1.15 12.11 9.69
C ILE A 61 1.45 13.34 10.56
N PRO A 62 2.51 14.13 10.29
CA PRO A 62 2.77 15.33 11.04
C PRO A 62 1.69 16.38 10.77
N TYR A 63 1.25 17.08 11.82
CA TYR A 63 0.25 18.14 11.70
C TYR A 63 0.75 19.51 12.19
N ALA A 64 1.92 19.53 12.83
CA ALA A 64 2.59 20.71 13.33
C ALA A 64 4.11 20.52 13.24
N GLN A 65 4.87 21.61 13.31
CA GLN A 65 6.33 21.53 13.41
C GLN A 65 6.74 20.81 14.71
N PRO A 66 7.87 20.08 14.72
CA PRO A 66 8.39 19.43 15.92
C PRO A 66 8.55 20.45 17.06
N PRO A 67 7.95 20.23 18.25
CA PRO A 67 8.00 21.16 19.37
C PRO A 67 9.33 21.05 20.14
N THR A 68 10.45 20.94 19.43
CA THR A 68 11.78 20.71 19.97
C THR A 68 12.62 22.00 19.97
N GLY A 69 13.71 22.01 20.75
CA GLY A 69 14.64 23.13 20.79
C GLY A 69 13.95 24.49 21.05
N PRO A 70 14.09 25.50 20.18
CA PRO A 70 13.46 26.81 20.36
C PRO A 70 11.92 26.81 20.35
N LEU A 71 11.28 25.73 19.90
CA LEU A 71 9.83 25.58 19.88
C LEU A 71 9.27 24.90 21.13
N ARG A 72 10.15 24.38 21.99
CA ARG A 72 9.73 23.73 23.24
C ARG A 72 8.95 24.70 24.12
N PHE A 73 7.83 24.21 24.68
CA PHE A 73 6.88 24.96 25.50
C PHE A 73 6.15 26.12 24.81
N LYS A 74 6.27 26.25 23.49
CA LYS A 74 5.47 27.20 22.70
C LYS A 74 4.22 26.51 22.16
N SER A 75 3.23 27.31 21.77
CA SER A 75 2.08 26.79 21.02
C SER A 75 2.56 26.10 19.73
N PRO A 76 1.94 24.96 19.34
CA PRO A 76 2.29 24.26 18.10
C PRO A 76 2.26 25.20 16.90
N GLN A 77 3.31 25.15 16.08
CA GLN A 77 3.40 25.95 14.86
C GLN A 77 2.93 25.13 13.67
N PRO A 78 2.23 25.73 12.69
CA PRO A 78 1.81 25.03 11.49
C PRO A 78 3.02 24.54 10.69
N LEU A 79 2.86 23.43 9.98
CA LEU A 79 3.86 22.99 9.01
C LEU A 79 4.11 24.09 7.96
N ASN A 80 5.38 24.33 7.69
CA ASN A 80 5.88 25.27 6.69
C ASN A 80 6.29 24.57 5.39
N ASP A 81 6.42 23.25 5.40
CA ASP A 81 6.93 22.47 4.28
C ASP A 81 5.82 21.71 3.55
N THR A 82 6.03 21.50 2.26
CA THR A 82 5.24 20.61 1.41
C THR A 82 6.07 19.40 1.01
N TYR A 83 5.43 18.27 0.79
CA TYR A 83 6.10 17.04 0.40
C TYR A 83 6.34 17.04 -1.12
N ASP A 84 7.62 17.11 -1.52
CA ASP A 84 8.01 16.96 -2.93
C ASP A 84 7.77 15.53 -3.45
N THR A 85 7.87 14.56 -2.54
CA THR A 85 7.55 13.14 -2.77
C THR A 85 6.46 12.70 -1.81
N PRO A 86 5.60 11.73 -2.16
CA PRO A 86 4.58 11.24 -1.25
C PRO A 86 5.15 10.85 0.13
N LEU A 87 4.58 11.37 1.21
CA LEU A 87 4.97 11.01 2.57
C LEU A 87 4.57 9.56 2.86
N ASP A 88 5.47 8.78 3.45
CA ASP A 88 5.14 7.46 3.99
C ASP A 88 4.38 7.59 5.32
N ALA A 89 3.10 7.20 5.28
CA ALA A 89 2.18 7.17 6.41
C ALA A 89 1.75 5.72 6.71
N SER A 90 2.63 4.74 6.51
CA SER A 90 2.37 3.32 6.77
C SER A 90 2.61 2.89 8.23
N SER A 91 3.26 3.74 9.03
CA SER A 91 3.73 3.41 10.38
C SER A 91 3.40 4.49 11.40
N TYR A 92 3.22 4.09 12.66
CA TYR A 92 2.98 5.04 13.74
C TYR A 92 4.19 5.95 13.95
N GLY A 93 3.94 7.22 14.26
CA GLY A 93 4.97 8.13 14.76
C GLY A 93 5.33 7.84 16.22
N TYR A 94 6.27 8.61 16.76
CA TYR A 94 6.68 8.50 18.16
C TYR A 94 5.55 8.89 19.12
N SER A 95 5.53 8.24 20.28
CA SER A 95 4.75 8.72 21.42
C SER A 95 5.40 9.96 22.02
N CYS A 96 4.58 10.89 22.53
CA CYS A 96 5.12 12.03 23.27
C CYS A 96 5.76 11.59 24.59
N TYR A 97 6.74 12.36 25.04
CA TYR A 97 7.33 12.20 26.38
C TYR A 97 6.24 12.16 27.46
N GLN A 98 6.15 11.03 28.14
CA GLN A 98 5.28 10.80 29.29
C GLN A 98 5.93 9.77 30.21
N GLU A 99 5.58 9.79 31.49
CA GLU A 99 6.01 8.74 32.41
C GLU A 99 5.39 7.39 31.99
N SER A 100 6.16 6.31 32.10
CA SER A 100 5.70 4.93 31.80
C SER A 100 5.28 4.66 30.36
N ALA A 101 5.82 5.39 29.37
CA ALA A 101 5.61 5.08 27.97
C ALA A 101 6.16 3.68 27.61
N THR A 102 5.36 2.86 26.91
CA THR A 102 5.74 1.51 26.44
C THR A 102 6.10 1.46 24.95
N PHE A 103 6.09 2.61 24.28
CA PHE A 103 6.42 2.78 22.87
C PHE A 103 7.64 3.68 22.71
N ASP A 104 8.19 3.74 21.50
CA ASP A 104 9.27 4.68 21.19
C ASP A 104 8.80 6.12 21.44
N ILE A 105 9.59 6.88 22.21
CA ILE A 105 9.26 8.24 22.63
C ILE A 105 10.16 9.28 21.97
N SER A 106 9.58 10.44 21.68
CA SER A 106 10.29 11.63 21.21
C SER A 106 9.54 12.90 21.62
N GLU A 107 10.22 14.04 21.70
CA GLU A 107 9.55 15.35 21.74
C GLU A 107 8.98 15.69 20.35
N ASP A 108 9.53 15.13 19.27
CA ASP A 108 8.96 15.18 17.93
C ASP A 108 7.84 14.12 17.77
N CYS A 109 6.69 14.40 18.39
CA CYS A 109 5.57 13.47 18.50
C CYS A 109 4.25 14.03 17.97
N LEU A 110 4.24 15.24 17.38
CA LEU A 110 3.00 15.90 16.92
C LEU A 110 2.52 15.32 15.59
N THR A 111 2.06 14.08 15.66
CA THR A 111 1.55 13.29 14.54
C THR A 111 0.11 12.82 14.81
N LEU A 112 -0.63 12.54 13.74
CA LEU A 112 -2.00 12.05 13.78
C LEU A 112 -2.13 10.76 12.96
N ASN A 113 -3.19 10.01 13.27
CA ASN A 113 -3.54 8.77 12.59
C ASN A 113 -4.99 8.87 12.06
N GLY A 114 -5.23 8.38 10.85
CA GLY A 114 -6.53 8.33 10.20
C GLY A 114 -6.83 6.93 9.66
N LYS A 115 -8.11 6.58 9.62
CA LYS A 115 -8.61 5.35 9.00
C LYS A 115 -9.74 5.67 8.04
N SER A 116 -9.78 5.00 6.89
CA SER A 116 -10.91 5.02 5.96
C SER A 116 -11.27 3.60 5.53
N SER A 117 -12.52 3.38 5.15
CA SER A 117 -12.89 2.13 4.50
C SER A 117 -12.71 2.28 2.98
N PRO A 118 -12.00 1.36 2.32
CA PRO A 118 -11.80 1.40 0.88
C PRO A 118 -13.12 1.22 0.11
N HIS A 119 -14.10 0.55 0.72
CA HIS A 119 -15.44 0.42 0.13
C HIS A 119 -16.22 1.73 0.13
N LEU A 120 -15.95 2.63 1.09
CA LEU A 120 -16.56 3.95 1.17
C LEU A 120 -15.82 4.98 0.30
N ALA A 121 -14.50 4.84 0.15
CA ALA A 121 -13.68 5.77 -0.66
C ALA A 121 -13.92 5.65 -2.18
N LYS A 122 -14.41 4.50 -2.67
CA LYS A 122 -14.75 4.27 -4.08
C LYS A 122 -16.19 4.67 -4.47
N ALA A 123 -16.97 5.20 -3.52
CA ALA A 123 -18.38 5.55 -3.72
C ALA A 123 -18.63 7.04 -4.04
N CYS A 124 -17.57 7.83 -4.26
CA CYS A 124 -17.64 9.22 -4.70
C CYS A 124 -17.34 9.34 -6.19
#